data_AF-A0A662MTM2-F1
#
_entry.id   AF-A0A662MTM2-F1
#
_cell.length_a   1.000
_cell.length_b   1.000
_cell.length_c   1.000
_cell.angle_alpha   90.00
_cell.angle_beta   90.00
_cell.angle_gamma   90.00
#
_symmetry.space_group_name_H-M   'P 1'
#
loop_
_entity.id
_entity.type
_entity.pdbx_description
1 polymer ?
#
loop_
_entity_poly.entity_id
_entity_poly.type
_entity_poly.pdbx_seq_one_letter_code
_entity_poly.pdbx_strand_id
1 'polypeptide(L)' 'KKTDLPVVDIEDLKRKALSLVGKTIEPKLGDEVIAVVEYRTGEILDSVFRVLK' A
#
# COMPACT_ATOMS: atom_id res chain seq x y z
N LYS A 1 -10.20 22.39 18.03
CA LYS A 1 -9.09 22.58 17.07
C LYS A 1 -9.67 23.20 15.80
N LYS A 2 -9.36 24.46 15.50
CA LYS A 2 -9.54 25.03 14.15
C LYS A 2 -8.16 24.97 13.50
N THR A 3 -8.07 24.22 12.41
CA THR A 3 -6.84 24.04 11.63
C THR A 3 -7.18 24.37 10.19
N ASP A 4 -6.28 25.07 9.51
CA ASP A 4 -6.41 25.40 8.09
C ASP A 4 -5.96 24.24 7.19
N LEU A 5 -5.81 23.04 7.75
CA LEU A 5 -5.45 21.86 6.98
C LEU A 5 -6.63 21.43 6.10
N PRO A 6 -6.41 21.27 4.79
CA PRO A 6 -7.44 20.78 3.90
C PRO A 6 -7.72 19.31 4.20
N VAL A 7 -8.93 19.04 4.69
CA VAL A 7 -9.45 17.67 4.82
C VAL A 7 -10.04 17.28 3.47
N VAL A 8 -9.55 16.18 2.92
CA VAL A 8 -9.98 15.65 1.63
C VAL A 8 -10.26 14.16 1.77
N ASP A 9 -10.97 13.59 0.79
CA ASP A 9 -11.19 12.15 0.73
C ASP A 9 -9.89 11.42 0.38
N ILE A 10 -9.72 10.18 0.87
CA ILE A 10 -8.54 9.38 0.56
C ILE A 10 -8.41 9.09 -0.95
N GLU A 11 -9.53 8.99 -1.66
CA GLU A 11 -9.55 8.76 -3.10
C GLU A 11 -9.09 10.00 -3.89
N ASP A 12 -9.28 11.21 -3.36
CA ASP A 12 -8.71 12.44 -3.96
C ASP A 12 -7.18 12.42 -3.89
N LEU A 13 -6.63 11.97 -2.76
CA LEU A 13 -5.18 11.82 -2.59
C LEU A 13 -4.60 10.77 -3.53
N LYS A 14 -5.28 9.63 -3.69
CA LYS A 14 -4.88 8.59 -4.65
C LYS A 14 -4.88 9.10 -6.09
N ARG A 15 -5.95 9.79 -6.51
CA ARG A 15 -6.02 10.41 -7.85
C ARG A 15 -4.90 11.43 -8.06
N LYS A 16 -4.65 12.27 -7.06
CA LYS A 16 -3.57 13.27 -7.11
C LYS A 16 -2.21 12.60 -7.28
N ALA A 17 -1.92 11.55 -6.50
CA ALA A 17 -0.67 10.81 -6.62
C ALA A 17 -0.48 10.22 -8.03
N LEU A 18 -1.49 9.54 -8.56
CA LEU A 18 -1.45 8.95 -9.91
C LEU A 18 -1.36 10.00 -11.02
N SER A 19 -1.94 11.20 -10.83
CA SER A 19 -1.83 12.29 -11.81
C SER A 19 -0.40 12.83 -11.95
N LEU A 20 0.43 12.69 -10.91
CA LEU A 20 1.81 13.17 -10.91
C LEU A 20 2.78 12.19 -11.57
N VAL A 21 2.57 10.89 -11.37
CA VAL A 21 3.53 9.85 -11.80
C VAL A 21 3.00 8.91 -12.89
N GLY A 22 1.69 8.96 -13.18
CA GLY A 22 1.03 8.07 -14.12
C GLY A 22 0.59 6.74 -13.49
N LYS A 23 0.53 5.69 -14.32
CA LYS A 23 0.12 4.34 -13.90
C LYS A 23 1.27 3.59 -13.24
N THR A 24 0.97 2.88 -12.16
CA THR A 24 1.91 1.99 -11.49
C THR A 24 2.23 0.76 -12.35
N ILE A 25 3.50 0.35 -12.36
CA ILE A 25 3.93 -0.97 -12.87
C ILE A 25 4.06 -1.88 -11.65
N GLU A 26 3.20 -2.89 -11.57
CA GLU A 26 3.23 -3.85 -10.46
C GLU A 26 4.41 -4.83 -10.63
N PRO A 27 5.09 -5.20 -9.52
CA PRO A 27 6.10 -6.23 -9.56
C PRO A 27 5.48 -7.58 -9.87
N LYS A 28 6.22 -8.46 -10.56
CA LYS A 28 5.81 -9.85 -10.72
C LYS A 28 6.12 -10.61 -9.44
N LEU A 29 5.10 -11.10 -8.76
CA LEU A 29 5.25 -11.93 -7.58
C LEU A 29 5.15 -13.41 -7.96
N GLY A 30 5.90 -14.26 -7.27
CA GLY A 30 5.77 -15.71 -7.34
C GLY A 30 4.90 -16.24 -6.20
N ASP A 31 4.73 -17.56 -6.14
CA ASP A 31 3.82 -18.21 -5.18
C ASP A 31 4.46 -18.49 -3.81
N GLU A 32 5.78 -18.36 -3.70
CA GLU A 32 6.49 -18.62 -2.44
C GLU A 32 6.27 -17.48 -1.43
N VAL A 33 5.65 -17.80 -0.29
CA VAL A 33 5.57 -16.92 0.87
C VAL A 33 6.91 -16.92 1.59
N ILE A 34 7.56 -15.76 1.66
CA ILE A 34 8.89 -15.58 2.25
C ILE A 34 8.86 -14.94 3.64
N ALA A 35 7.75 -14.30 4.00
CA ALA A 35 7.52 -13.73 5.33
C ALA A 35 6.02 -13.53 5.60
N VAL A 36 5.66 -13.34 6.87
CA VAL A 36 4.31 -12.96 7.30
C VAL A 36 4.39 -11.65 8.09
N VAL A 37 3.36 -10.81 7.95
CA VAL A 37 3.20 -9.59 8.74
C VAL A 37 2.30 -9.91 9.92
N GLU A 38 2.90 -9.97 11.10
CA GLU A 38 2.18 -10.17 12.36
C GLU A 38 1.65 -8.81 12.88
N TYR A 39 0.36 -8.78 13.21
CA TYR A 39 -0.26 -7.64 13.87
C TYR A 39 0.11 -7.65 15.36
N ARG A 40 -0.04 -6.50 16.02
CA ARG A 40 0.33 -6.30 17.44
C ARG A 40 -0.31 -7.30 18.43
N THR A 41 -1.38 -7.99 18.02
CA THR A 41 -2.12 -8.97 18.81
C THR A 41 -1.66 -10.41 18.58
N GLY A 42 -0.67 -10.64 17.71
CA GLY A 42 -0.20 -11.97 17.30
C GLY A 42 -0.92 -12.55 16.09
N GLU A 43 -1.94 -11.86 15.56
CA GLU A 43 -2.69 -12.30 14.39
C GLU A 43 -1.91 -12.03 13.11
N ILE A 44 -1.94 -12.96 12.15
CA ILE A 44 -1.34 -12.74 10.82
C ILE A 44 -2.25 -11.82 10.02
N LEU A 45 -1.72 -10.65 9.63
CA LEU A 45 -2.45 -9.65 8.85
C LEU A 45 -2.24 -9.81 7.35
N ASP A 46 -1.00 -10.11 6.94
CA ASP A 46 -0.61 -10.18 5.54
C ASP A 46 0.56 -11.14 5.31
N SER A 47 0.83 -11.48 4.05
CA SER A 47 1.93 -12.35 3.61
C SER A 47 2.79 -11.66 2.56
N VAL A 48 4.10 -11.83 2.64
CA VAL A 48 5.06 -11.29 1.68
C VAL A 48 5.49 -12.40 0.74
N PHE A 49 5.28 -12.20 -0.55
CA PHE A 49 5.64 -13.13 -1.61
C PHE A 49 7.01 -12.80 -2.23
N ARG A 50 7.70 -13.82 -2.74
CA ARG A 50 8.96 -13.65 -3.47
C ARG A 50 8.74 -12.83 -4.75
N VAL A 51 9.56 -11.81 -4.97
CA VAL A 51 9.61 -11.06 -6.23
C VAL A 51 10.35 -11.85 -7.30
N LEU A 52 9.74 -11.99 -8.47
CA LEU A 52 10.35 -12.60 -9.66
C LEU A 52 11.16 -11.54 -10.43
N LYS A 53 12.31 -11.96 -10.97
CA LYS A 53 13.14 -11.14 -11.85
C LYS A 53 12.50 -10.96 -13.23
#